data_AF-W1YHA9-F1
#
_entry.id   AF-W1YHA9-F1
#
_cell.length_a   1.000
_cell.length_b   1.000
_cell.length_c   1.000
_cell.angle_alpha   90.00
_cell.angle_beta   90.00
_cell.angle_gamma   90.00
#
_symmetry.space_group_name_H-M   'P 1'
#
loop_
_entity.id
_entity.type
_entity.pdbx_description
1 polymer ?
#
loop_
_entity_poly.entity_id
_entity_poly.type
_entity_poly.pdbx_seq_one_letter_code
_entity_poly.pdbx_strand_id
1 'polypeptide(L)'
;LSDEKLAQEGLFQFPTVIGGVVLAVNIPGLKSGELVLDGKTLGDIYLGKIKKWDDEAIAKLNPGLKLPSQNIAVVRRADGSGT
;
A
#
# COMPACT_ATOMS: atom_id res chain seq x y z
N LEU A 1 -1.37 -15.89 -14.83
CA LEU A 1 -1.73 -15.75 -16.27
C LEU A 1 -3.12 -16.34 -16.48
N SER A 2 -3.87 -15.91 -17.50
CA SER A 2 -5.12 -16.61 -17.86
C SER A 2 -4.79 -17.98 -18.46
N ASP A 3 -5.73 -18.93 -18.36
CA ASP A 3 -5.56 -20.28 -18.93
C ASP A 3 -5.27 -20.23 -20.43
N GLU A 4 -5.93 -19.32 -21.16
CA GLU A 4 -5.67 -19.07 -22.58
C GLU A 4 -4.21 -18.67 -22.83
N LYS A 5 -3.66 -17.76 -22.01
CA LYS A 5 -2.27 -17.31 -22.15
C LYS A 5 -1.28 -18.42 -21.80
N LEU A 6 -1.59 -19.27 -20.82
CA LEU A 6 -0.76 -20.44 -20.50
C LEU A 6 -0.74 -21.45 -21.66
N ALA A 7 -1.89 -21.74 -22.27
CA ALA A 7 -2.00 -22.67 -23.38
C ALA A 7 -1.26 -22.16 -24.63
N GLN A 8 -1.42 -20.88 -24.98
CA GLN A 8 -0.74 -20.25 -26.11
C GLN A 8 0.78 -20.32 -26.00
N GLU A 9 1.33 -20.22 -24.78
CA GLU A 9 2.76 -20.21 -24.51
C GLU A 9 3.30 -21.61 -24.11
N GLY A 10 2.45 -22.64 -24.04
CA GLY A 10 2.86 -23.99 -23.64
C GLY A 10 3.33 -24.09 -22.17
N LEU A 11 2.74 -23.30 -21.27
CA LEU A 11 3.14 -23.19 -19.86
C LEU A 11 2.14 -23.87 -18.91
N PHE A 12 2.65 -24.29 -17.74
CA PHE A 12 1.85 -24.76 -16.61
C PHE A 12 2.18 -23.93 -15.37
N GLN A 13 1.16 -23.49 -14.63
CA GLN A 13 1.31 -22.65 -13.44
C GLN A 13 0.85 -23.41 -12.19
N PHE A 14 1.66 -23.42 -11.14
CA PHE A 14 1.33 -24.03 -9.84
C PHE A 14 1.79 -23.13 -8.68
N PRO A 15 1.06 -23.09 -7.56
CA PRO A 15 1.43 -22.28 -6.40
C PRO A 15 2.56 -22.93 -5.59
N THR A 16 3.35 -22.11 -4.89
CA THR A 16 4.42 -22.58 -4.00
C THR A 16 4.20 -22.17 -2.55
N VAL A 17 3.95 -20.88 -2.29
CA VAL A 17 3.76 -20.31 -0.95
C VAL A 17 2.73 -19.17 -0.97
N ILE A 18 2.27 -18.76 0.21
CA ILE A 18 1.41 -17.58 0.42
C ILE A 18 2.19 -16.56 1.25
N GLY A 19 2.22 -15.32 0.78
CA GLY A 19 2.84 -14.19 1.47
C GLY A 19 1.89 -12.99 1.58
N GLY A 20 2.27 -12.01 2.39
CA GLY A 20 1.53 -10.76 2.56
C GLY A 20 2.35 -9.56 2.06
N VAL A 21 1.68 -8.60 1.44
CA VAL A 21 2.25 -7.29 1.08
C VAL A 21 1.86 -6.29 2.15
N VAL A 22 2.80 -5.46 2.59
CA VAL A 22 2.58 -4.44 3.62
C VAL A 22 3.06 -3.08 3.16
N LEU A 23 2.54 -2.03 3.78
CA LEU A 23 3.01 -0.67 3.57
C LEU A 23 4.11 -0.33 4.57
N ALA A 24 5.33 -0.14 4.07
CA ALA A 24 6.39 0.47 4.85
C ALA A 24 6.20 2.00 4.85
N VAL A 25 6.25 2.62 6.02
CA VAL A 25 6.10 4.08 6.19
C VAL A 25 7.24 4.66 7.01
N ASN A 26 7.56 5.92 6.74
CA ASN A 26 8.51 6.70 7.53
C ASN A 26 7.81 7.98 8.03
N ILE A 27 7.29 7.90 9.25
CA ILE A 27 6.50 8.96 9.88
C ILE A 27 7.11 9.21 11.27
N PRO A 28 7.73 10.37 11.51
CA PRO A 28 8.32 10.70 12.81
C PRO A 28 7.29 10.60 13.93
N GLY A 29 7.70 9.98 15.03
CA GLY A 29 6.86 9.84 16.22
C GLY A 29 5.91 8.64 16.21
N LEU A 30 5.84 7.87 15.11
CA LEU A 30 5.07 6.63 15.04
C LEU A 30 6.00 5.41 15.04
N LYS A 31 5.58 4.36 15.74
CA LYS A 31 6.23 3.04 15.76
C LYS A 31 5.57 2.10 14.75
N SER A 32 6.28 1.02 14.44
CA SER A 32 5.75 -0.04 13.57
C SER A 32 4.44 -0.60 14.13
N GLY A 33 3.41 -0.68 13.29
CA GLY A 33 2.10 -1.23 13.65
C GLY A 33 1.13 -0.27 14.33
N GLU A 34 1.50 0.99 14.59
CA GLU A 34 0.58 1.98 15.19
C GLU A 34 -0.40 2.55 14.17
N LEU A 35 0.06 2.80 12.93
CA LEU A 35 -0.78 3.39 11.88
C LEU A 35 -1.72 2.35 11.25
N VAL A 36 -2.99 2.72 11.16
CA VAL A 36 -4.04 2.01 10.46
C VAL A 36 -4.45 2.77 9.20
N LEU A 37 -4.55 2.05 8.08
CA LEU A 37 -5.10 2.56 6.82
C LEU A 37 -6.12 1.56 6.28
N ASP A 38 -7.19 2.05 5.66
CA ASP A 38 -8.12 1.24 4.89
C ASP A 38 -7.79 1.29 3.39
N GLY A 39 -8.43 0.41 2.61
CA GLY A 39 -8.15 0.32 1.17
C GLY A 39 -8.51 1.60 0.39
N LYS A 40 -9.54 2.33 0.82
CA LYS A 40 -9.97 3.55 0.14
C LYS A 40 -8.96 4.68 0.39
N THR A 41 -8.57 4.90 1.63
CA THR A 41 -7.59 5.91 2.04
C THR A 41 -6.24 5.63 1.40
N LEU A 42 -5.81 4.36 1.37
CA LEU A 42 -4.62 3.96 0.65
C LEU A 42 -4.69 4.30 -0.85
N GLY A 43 -5.82 3.98 -1.49
CA GLY A 43 -6.06 4.34 -2.89
C GLY A 43 -5.97 5.84 -3.13
N ASP A 44 -6.60 6.64 -2.27
CA ASP A 44 -6.58 8.10 -2.36
C ASP A 44 -5.18 8.72 -2.11
N ILE A 45 -4.32 8.07 -1.31
CA ILE A 45 -2.89 8.41 -1.18
C ILE A 45 -2.16 8.16 -2.51
N TYR A 46 -2.30 6.97 -3.09
CA TYR A 46 -1.61 6.63 -4.35
C TYR A 46 -2.14 7.41 -5.57
N LEU A 47 -3.40 7.84 -5.53
CA LEU A 47 -3.99 8.78 -6.49
C LEU A 47 -3.55 10.24 -6.25
N GLY A 48 -2.81 10.54 -5.18
CA GLY A 48 -2.32 11.87 -4.84
C GLY A 48 -3.39 12.85 -4.36
N LYS A 49 -4.56 12.36 -3.95
CA LYS A 49 -5.63 13.19 -3.37
C LYS A 49 -5.32 13.53 -1.90
N ILE A 50 -4.87 12.55 -1.14
CA ILE A 50 -4.37 12.73 0.22
C ILE A 50 -2.86 13.00 0.14
N LYS A 51 -2.45 14.17 0.60
CA LYS A 51 -1.06 14.66 0.43
C LYS A 51 -0.29 14.82 1.73
N LYS A 52 -0.95 14.72 2.89
CA LYS A 52 -0.33 14.86 4.20
C LYS A 52 -0.80 13.78 5.16
N TRP A 53 0.05 13.45 6.14
CA TRP A 53 -0.24 12.40 7.12
C TRP A 53 -1.29 12.79 8.16
N ASP A 54 -1.52 14.08 8.38
CA ASP A 54 -2.56 14.61 9.28
C ASP A 54 -3.91 14.83 8.59
N ASP A 55 -4.09 14.31 7.37
CA ASP A 55 -5.35 14.37 6.64
C ASP A 55 -6.51 13.75 7.45
N GLU A 56 -7.69 14.37 7.37
CA GLU A 56 -8.86 13.97 8.15
C GLU A 56 -9.24 12.49 7.93
N ALA A 57 -9.08 11.97 6.70
CA ALA A 57 -9.35 10.56 6.42
C ALA A 57 -8.40 9.63 7.19
N ILE A 58 -7.11 9.99 7.31
CA ILE A 58 -6.13 9.22 8.08
C ILE A 58 -6.39 9.39 9.58
N ALA A 59 -6.66 10.62 10.03
CA ALA A 59 -6.93 10.91 11.44
C ALA A 59 -8.16 10.15 11.97
N LYS A 60 -9.22 10.03 11.17
CA LYS A 60 -10.43 9.26 11.52
C LYS A 60 -10.15 7.77 11.78
N LEU A 61 -9.20 7.18 11.06
CA LEU A 61 -8.80 5.78 11.23
C LEU A 61 -7.85 5.58 12.43
N ASN A 62 -7.26 6.65 12.96
CA ASN A 62 -6.20 6.61 13.95
C ASN A 62 -6.52 7.48 15.17
N PRO A 63 -7.67 7.30 15.85
CA PRO A 63 -8.03 8.12 16.99
C PRO A 63 -6.98 8.01 18.10
N GLY A 64 -6.48 9.16 18.56
CA GLY A 64 -5.48 9.24 19.62
C GLY A 64 -4.03 9.25 19.16
N LEU A 65 -3.74 9.02 17.88
CA LEU A 65 -2.39 9.22 17.34
C LEU A 65 -2.12 10.70 17.04
N LYS A 66 -0.91 11.15 17.37
CA LYS A 66 -0.42 12.48 17.00
C LYS A 66 0.20 12.40 15.60
N LEU A 67 -0.60 12.68 14.58
CA LEU A 67 -0.16 12.66 13.19
C LEU A 67 0.56 13.96 12.82
N PRO A 68 1.75 13.92 12.19
CA PRO A 68 2.48 15.11 11.79
C PRO A 68 1.90 15.73 10.51
N SER A 69 1.99 17.06 10.38
CA SER A 69 1.64 17.78 9.14
C SER A 69 2.71 17.65 8.04
N GLN A 70 3.23 16.44 7.86
CA GLN A 70 4.27 16.09 6.91
C GLN A 70 3.64 15.65 5.58
N ASN A 71 4.23 16.08 4.46
CA ASN A 71 3.83 15.64 3.13
C ASN A 71 4.08 14.14 2.93
N ILE A 72 3.17 13.47 2.24
CA ILE A 72 3.32 12.08 1.84
C ILE A 72 4.16 12.03 0.56
N ALA A 73 5.28 11.31 0.62
CA ALA A 73 6.11 10.97 -0.53
C ALA A 73 5.80 9.53 -0.95
N VAL A 74 4.96 9.36 -1.98
CA VAL A 74 4.59 8.03 -2.48
C VAL A 74 5.76 7.40 -3.22
N VAL A 75 6.11 6.17 -2.84
CA VAL A 75 7.11 5.34 -3.52
C VAL A 75 6.41 4.12 -4.10
N ARG A 76 6.77 3.77 -5.34
CA ARG A 76 6.19 2.65 -6.08
C ARG A 76 7.27 1.93 -6.88
N ARG A 77 6.98 0.71 -7.35
CA ARG A 77 7.89 -0.06 -8.20
C ARG A 77 8.11 0.62 -9.55
N ALA A 78 9.35 0.59 -10.02
CA ALA A 78 9.73 1.13 -11.33
C ALA A 78 9.65 0.09 -12.44
N ASP A 79 9.88 -1.16 -12.09
CA ASP A 79 10.01 -2.33 -12.94
C ASP A 79 8.74 -3.18 -12.98
N GLY A 80 8.70 -4.17 -13.88
CA GLY A 80 7.63 -5.17 -13.92
C GLY A 80 7.62 -6.00 -12.63
N SER A 81 6.59 -5.82 -11.81
CA SER A 81 6.47 -6.41 -10.47
C SER A 81 5.21 -7.26 -10.36
N GLY A 82 5.32 -8.42 -9.70
CA GLY A 82 4.17 -9.21 -9.25
C GLY A 82 3.68 -8.86 -7.82
N THR A 83 4.43 -8.04 -7.09
CA THR A 83 4.00 -7.37 -5.85
C THR A 83 3.15 -6.16 -6.22
#